data_AF-A0A8T1SME7-F1
#
_entry.id   AF-A0A8T1SME7-F1
#
_cell.length_a   1.000
_cell.length_b   1.000
_cell.length_c   1.000
_cell.angle_alpha   90.00
_cell.angle_beta   90.00
_cell.angle_gamma   90.00
#
_symmetry.space_group_name_H-M   'P 1'
#
loop_
_entity.id
_entity.type
_entity.pdbx_description
1 polymer ?
#
loop_
_entity_poly.entity_id
_entity_poly.type
_entity_poly.pdbx_seq_one_letter_code
_entity_poly.pdbx_strand_id
1 'polypeptide(L)'
;DFSHKVTLLGDGKIRTSDNRIYGNPVQWVKALLGNDISVSWKYVWNKVTYLGTELSKILVEEVCIPNEPQLPAQQKQPSESSLQSDSIKNSRSFLQLNEIVLISNEELLPCHIMDQHWKFYVECENFGF
;
A
#
# COMPACT_ATOMS: atom_id res chain seq x y z
N ASP A 1 14.63 -6.68 23.33
CA ASP A 1 14.15 -6.26 21.99
C ASP A 1 13.86 -4.78 21.92
N PHE A 2 14.75 -4.02 21.28
CA PHE A 2 14.56 -2.58 21.03
C PHE A 2 13.77 -2.42 19.73
N SER A 3 12.45 -2.43 19.82
CA SER A 3 11.58 -2.14 18.68
C SER A 3 11.08 -0.70 18.76
N HIS A 4 11.30 0.08 17.69
CA HIS A 4 10.79 1.44 17.58
C HIS A 4 9.38 1.39 17.01
N LYS A 5 8.39 1.71 17.84
CA LYS A 5 6.97 1.74 17.45
C LYS A 5 6.56 3.13 17.03
N VAL A 6 5.74 3.19 15.99
CA VAL A 6 5.19 4.42 15.41
C VAL A 6 3.73 4.22 15.08
N THR A 7 3.00 5.32 15.00
CA THR A 7 1.58 5.32 14.61
C THR A 7 1.46 5.69 13.14
N LEU A 8 0.73 4.89 12.37
CA LEU A 8 0.36 5.23 11.00
C LEU A 8 -0.89 6.14 11.04
N LEU A 9 -0.78 7.32 10.44
CA LEU A 9 -1.86 8.29 10.31
C LEU A 9 -2.75 7.93 9.11
N GLY A 10 -4.00 8.43 9.11
CA GLY A 10 -4.97 8.15 8.05
C GLY A 10 -4.58 8.66 6.67
N ASP A 11 -3.64 9.60 6.58
CA ASP A 11 -3.06 10.13 5.35
C ASP A 11 -1.80 9.37 4.89
N GLY A 12 -1.48 8.24 5.52
CA GLY A 12 -0.31 7.42 5.20
C GLY A 12 1.01 7.91 5.82
N LYS A 13 0.99 9.03 6.56
CA LYS A 13 2.19 9.53 7.27
C LYS A 13 2.46 8.76 8.55
N ILE A 14 3.70 8.80 8.99
CA ILE A 14 4.17 8.10 10.19
C ILE A 14 4.40 9.11 11.30
N ARG A 15 3.79 8.87 12.47
CA ARG A 15 3.99 9.65 13.68
C ARG A 15 4.80 8.86 14.70
N THR A 16 5.90 9.42 15.16
CA THR A 16 6.70 8.87 16.26
C THR A 16 6.16 9.27 17.63
N SER A 17 6.65 8.63 18.70
CA SER A 17 6.25 8.94 20.08
C SER A 17 6.60 10.35 20.54
N ASP A 18 7.63 10.97 19.94
CA ASP A 18 8.01 12.37 20.13
C ASP A 18 7.20 13.34 19.22
N ASN A 19 6.10 12.86 18.63
CA ASN A 19 5.16 13.62 17.81
C ASN A 19 5.75 14.19 16.51
N ARG A 20 6.93 13.73 16.08
CA ARG A 20 7.46 14.03 14.74
C ARG A 20 6.67 13.26 13.69
N ILE A 21 6.53 13.89 12.53
CA ILE A 21 5.77 13.35 11.40
C ILE A 21 6.73 13.13 10.23
N TYR A 22 6.71 11.93 9.68
CA TYR A 22 7.47 11.53 8.50
C TYR A 22 6.52 11.17 7.37
N GLY A 23 6.89 11.54 6.13
CA GLY A 23 6.05 11.28 4.96
C GLY A 23 6.02 9.82 4.53
N ASN A 24 7.07 9.06 4.84
CA ASN A 24 7.16 7.64 4.48
C ASN A 24 8.11 6.86 5.43
N PRO A 25 8.07 5.51 5.39
CA PRO A 25 8.95 4.66 6.20
C PRO A 25 10.44 4.90 6.00
N VAL A 26 10.89 5.28 4.79
CA VAL A 26 12.31 5.54 4.52
C VAL A 26 12.80 6.77 5.28
N GLN A 27 12.03 7.85 5.26
CA GLN A 27 12.38 9.08 6.00
C GLN A 27 12.46 8.81 7.50
N TRP A 28 11.52 8.03 8.03
CA TRP A 28 11.53 7.64 9.43
C TRP A 28 12.75 6.77 9.78
N VAL A 29 13.04 5.72 9.00
CA VAL A 29 14.21 4.85 9.26
C VAL A 29 15.53 5.61 9.11
N LYS A 30 15.63 6.55 8.16
CA LYS A 30 16.79 7.45 8.05
C LYS A 30 16.97 8.30 9.31
N ALA A 31 15.88 8.88 9.82
CA ALA A 31 15.94 9.66 11.06
C ALA A 31 16.33 8.81 12.28
N LEU A 32 15.99 7.52 12.28
CA LEU A 32 16.37 6.58 13.32
C LEU A 32 17.87 6.21 13.29
N LEU A 33 18.39 5.94 12.09
CA LEU A 33 19.76 5.46 11.88
C LEU A 33 20.79 6.60 11.83
N GLY A 34 20.34 7.84 11.61
CA GLY A 34 21.19 9.00 11.41
C GLY A 34 21.53 9.22 9.93
N ASN A 35 21.94 10.46 9.62
CA ASN A 35 22.16 10.90 8.24
C ASN A 35 23.39 10.25 7.57
N ASP A 36 24.32 9.70 8.35
CA ASP A 36 25.54 9.07 7.85
C ASP A 36 25.31 7.67 7.28
N ILE A 37 24.11 7.10 7.48
CA ILE A 37 23.75 5.77 7.00
C ILE A 37 22.81 5.88 5.81
N SER A 38 23.27 5.44 4.65
CA SER A 38 22.41 5.32 3.48
C SER A 38 21.40 4.19 3.68
N VAL A 39 20.11 4.52 3.56
CA VAL A 39 19.00 3.59 3.74
C VAL A 39 18.31 3.38 2.40
N SER A 40 18.31 2.13 1.92
CA SER A 40 17.59 1.74 0.70
C SER A 40 16.14 1.36 1.00
N TRP A 41 15.24 1.54 0.02
CA TRP A 41 13.85 1.10 0.11
C TRP A 41 13.73 -0.40 0.44
N LYS A 42 14.59 -1.23 -0.19
CA LYS A 42 14.65 -2.68 0.05
C LYS A 42 14.98 -3.02 1.50
N TYR A 43 15.92 -2.29 2.11
CA TYR A 43 16.24 -2.48 3.52
C TYR A 43 15.04 -2.17 4.41
N VAL A 44 14.38 -1.04 4.16
CA VAL A 44 13.21 -0.58 4.94
C VAL A 44 12.08 -1.61 4.88
N TRP A 45 11.82 -2.15 3.69
CA TRP A 45 10.79 -3.16 3.49
C TRP A 45 11.01 -4.46 4.28
N ASN A 46 12.27 -4.83 4.48
CA ASN A 46 12.64 -6.04 5.23
C ASN A 46 12.75 -5.80 6.74
N LYS A 47 12.75 -4.54 7.20
CA LYS A 47 12.95 -4.20 8.62
C LYS A 47 11.72 -3.62 9.28
N VAL A 48 10.90 -2.91 8.53
CA VAL A 48 9.67 -2.33 9.05
C VAL A 48 8.56 -3.38 9.01
N THR A 49 7.89 -3.53 10.13
CA THR A 49 6.71 -4.39 10.26
C THR A 49 5.47 -3.55 10.48
N TYR A 50 4.37 -3.94 9.84
CA TYR A 50 3.03 -3.39 10.05
C TYR A 50 2.13 -4.51 10.58
N LEU A 51 1.50 -4.29 11.73
CA LEU A 51 0.67 -5.28 12.43
C LEU A 51 1.34 -6.65 12.67
N GLY A 52 2.67 -6.68 12.73
CA GLY A 52 3.45 -7.92 12.93
C GLY A 52 3.99 -8.56 11.65
N THR A 53 3.58 -8.08 10.47
CA THR A 53 4.05 -8.57 9.16
C THR A 53 5.05 -7.59 8.54
N GLU A 54 6.15 -8.10 7.98
CA GLU A 54 7.13 -7.28 7.26
C GLU A 54 6.50 -6.65 6.02
N LEU A 55 6.82 -5.38 5.72
CA LEU A 55 6.29 -4.71 4.54
C LEU A 55 6.60 -5.47 3.23
N SER A 56 7.76 -6.15 3.17
CA SER A 56 8.12 -6.99 2.02
C SER A 56 7.20 -8.19 1.80
N LYS A 57 6.53 -8.69 2.84
CA LYS A 57 5.61 -9.82 2.78
C LYS A 57 4.16 -9.39 2.55
N ILE A 58 3.80 -8.18 2.97
CA ILE A 58 2.44 -7.64 2.76
C ILE A 58 2.10 -7.54 1.28
N LEU A 59 3.04 -7.13 0.43
CA LEU A 59 2.81 -7.06 -1.02
C LEU A 59 2.60 -8.45 -1.66
N VAL A 60 3.10 -9.51 -1.02
CA VAL A 60 2.95 -10.90 -1.47
C VAL A 60 1.66 -11.52 -0.90
N GLU A 61 1.24 -11.08 0.28
CA GLU A 61 0.12 -11.63 1.03
C GLU A 61 -1.24 -10.98 0.67
N GLU A 62 -1.28 -9.77 0.12
CA GLU A 62 -2.53 -9.18 -0.44
C GLU A 62 -3.11 -10.00 -1.61
N VAL A 63 -2.37 -10.95 -2.18
CA VAL A 63 -2.84 -11.88 -3.23
C VAL A 63 -3.40 -13.19 -2.65
N CYS A 64 -3.19 -13.49 -1.37
CA CYS A 64 -3.60 -14.75 -0.77
C CYS A 64 -4.30 -14.52 0.56
N ILE A 65 -5.58 -14.15 0.51
CA ILE A 65 -6.50 -14.44 1.61
C ILE A 65 -6.98 -15.88 1.38
N PRO A 66 -6.56 -16.88 2.20
CA PRO A 66 -7.28 -18.14 2.26
C PRO A 66 -8.61 -17.82 2.95
N ASN A 67 -9.70 -17.86 2.20
CA ASN A 67 -11.00 -18.10 2.81
C ASN A 67 -10.95 -19.46 3.54
N GLU A 68 -11.74 -19.55 4.62
CA GLU A 68 -12.19 -20.74 5.35
C GLU A 68 -11.46 -21.17 6.65
N PRO A 69 -12.19 -21.68 7.68
CA PRO A 69 -12.92 -22.96 7.57
C PRO A 69 -14.34 -23.10 8.23
N GLN A 70 -15.28 -23.65 7.43
CA GLN A 70 -16.22 -24.79 7.64
C GLN A 70 -17.29 -24.86 8.78
N LEU A 71 -18.59 -24.78 8.35
CA LEU A 71 -19.76 -25.70 8.52
C LEU A 71 -20.39 -26.03 9.92
N PRO A 72 -21.67 -26.54 10.04
CA PRO A 72 -22.61 -27.01 9.00
C PRO A 72 -24.05 -26.42 9.02
N ALA A 73 -24.80 -26.77 7.99
CA ALA A 73 -26.20 -26.44 7.70
C ALA A 73 -27.18 -26.56 8.90
N GLN A 74 -28.10 -25.59 9.03
CA GLN A 74 -29.51 -25.84 9.32
C GLN A 74 -30.40 -24.69 8.83
N GLN A 75 -31.55 -25.11 8.30
CA GLN A 75 -32.58 -24.33 7.62
C GLN A 75 -33.33 -23.34 8.52
N LYS A 76 -34.02 -22.41 7.84
CA LYS A 76 -35.18 -21.56 8.23
C LYS A 76 -34.89 -20.14 8.76
N GLN A 77 -35.15 -19.18 7.88
CA GLN A 77 -35.69 -17.85 8.17
C GLN A 77 -37.19 -17.91 8.53
N PRO A 78 -37.87 -16.80 8.90
CA PRO A 78 -37.37 -15.47 9.33
C PRO A 78 -38.01 -15.01 10.66
N SER A 79 -37.30 -14.24 11.48
CA SER A 79 -37.94 -13.45 12.56
C SER A 79 -37.11 -12.22 12.93
N GLU A 80 -37.84 -11.20 13.35
CA GLU A 80 -37.51 -9.79 13.35
C GLU A 80 -36.52 -9.34 14.44
N SER A 81 -36.04 -8.11 14.22
CA SER A 81 -35.70 -7.09 15.23
C SER A 81 -34.25 -6.91 15.66
N SER A 82 -33.85 -5.63 15.50
CA SER A 82 -32.79 -4.86 16.13
C SER A 82 -31.41 -5.50 16.28
N LEU A 83 -30.43 -4.88 15.63
CA LEU A 83 -29.53 -3.95 16.30
C LEU A 83 -28.86 -3.12 15.20
N GLN A 84 -29.16 -1.82 15.20
CA GLN A 84 -28.38 -0.83 14.47
C GLN A 84 -26.94 -0.95 14.95
N SER A 85 -26.14 -1.69 14.19
CA SER A 85 -24.70 -1.62 14.27
C SER A 85 -24.35 -0.37 13.49
N ASP A 86 -24.16 0.74 14.19
CA ASP A 86 -23.51 1.95 13.68
C ASP A 86 -22.08 1.58 13.24
N SER A 87 -21.97 0.92 12.09
CA SER A 87 -20.70 0.69 11.42
C SER A 87 -20.37 1.99 10.70
N ILE A 88 -19.77 2.88 11.49
CA ILE A 88 -19.12 4.11 11.06
C ILE A 88 -18.31 3.81 9.80
N LYS A 89 -18.86 4.25 8.66
CA LYS A 89 -18.19 4.68 7.43
C LYS A 89 -16.78 4.10 7.28
N ASN A 90 -16.67 2.80 6.97
CA ASN A 90 -15.46 2.29 6.35
C ASN A 90 -15.47 2.67 4.86
N SER A 91 -15.33 3.96 4.59
CA SER A 91 -15.09 4.49 3.26
C SER A 91 -13.79 5.30 3.35
N ARG A 92 -12.68 4.60 3.53
CA ARG A 92 -11.34 5.15 3.25
C ARG A 92 -10.80 4.60 1.93
N SER A 93 -11.66 4.43 0.92
CA SER A 93 -11.18 4.35 -0.45
C SER A 93 -10.86 5.79 -0.88
N PHE A 94 -9.62 6.24 -0.64
CA PHE A 94 -9.17 7.57 -1.06
C PHE A 94 -9.26 7.79 -2.57
N LEU A 95 -9.41 6.71 -3.34
CA LEU A 95 -9.77 6.73 -4.74
C LEU A 95 -11.14 6.05 -4.87
N GLN A 96 -12.15 6.80 -5.28
CA GLN A 96 -13.47 6.26 -5.64
C GLN A 96 -13.38 5.61 -7.03
N LEU A 97 -12.55 4.57 -7.15
CA LEU A 97 -12.41 3.82 -8.40
C LEU A 97 -13.69 3.03 -8.63
N ASN A 98 -14.44 3.40 -9.66
CA ASN A 98 -15.67 2.72 -10.05
C ASN A 98 -15.45 1.69 -11.17
N GLU A 99 -14.32 1.78 -11.87
CA GLU A 99 -14.01 0.96 -13.03
C GLU A 99 -12.49 0.75 -13.13
N ILE A 100 -12.10 -0.45 -13.56
CA ILE A 100 -10.71 -0.79 -13.90
C ILE A 100 -10.68 -0.99 -15.41
N VAL A 101 -9.98 -0.11 -16.11
CA VAL A 101 -9.73 -0.26 -17.55
C VAL A 101 -8.46 -1.09 -17.71
N LEU A 102 -8.60 -2.25 -18.35
CA LEU A 102 -7.47 -3.12 -18.67
C LEU A 102 -6.70 -2.56 -19.87
N ILE A 103 -5.38 -2.69 -19.82
CA ILE A 103 -4.50 -2.33 -20.94
C ILE A 103 -4.74 -3.32 -22.07
N SER A 104 -4.90 -2.79 -23.29
CA SER A 104 -5.07 -3.60 -24.49
C SER A 104 -3.73 -4.21 -24.94
N ASN A 105 -3.76 -5.34 -25.66
CA ASN A 105 -2.51 -6.00 -26.09
C ASN A 105 -1.74 -5.13 -27.10
N GLU A 106 -2.44 -4.24 -27.78
CA GLU A 106 -1.97 -3.30 -28.79
C GLU A 106 -1.18 -2.14 -28.17
N GLU A 107 -1.44 -1.83 -26.90
CA GLU A 107 -0.71 -0.82 -26.12
C GLU A 107 0.62 -1.36 -25.56
N LEU A 108 0.82 -2.69 -25.58
CA LEU A 108 2.03 -3.33 -25.08
C LEU A 108 3.09 -3.44 -26.18
N LEU A 109 4.18 -2.68 -26.04
CA LEU A 109 5.31 -2.73 -26.95
C LEU A 109 6.49 -3.52 -26.35
N PRO A 110 7.24 -4.31 -27.15
CA PRO A 110 8.51 -4.89 -26.71
C PRO A 110 9.48 -3.81 -26.21
N CYS A 111 10.28 -4.12 -25.18
CA CYS A 111 11.12 -3.13 -24.49
C CYS A 111 12.02 -2.32 -25.43
N HIS A 112 12.69 -2.97 -26.39
CA HIS A 112 13.58 -2.30 -27.34
C HIS A 112 12.86 -1.30 -28.26
N ILE A 113 11.58 -1.54 -28.57
CA ILE A 113 10.74 -0.64 -29.35
C ILE A 113 10.29 0.54 -28.49
N MET A 114 9.87 0.26 -27.26
CA MET A 114 9.52 1.29 -26.28
C MET A 114 10.70 2.24 -26.03
N ASP A 115 11.91 1.72 -25.85
CA ASP A 115 13.13 2.51 -25.64
C ASP A 115 13.45 3.41 -26.84
N GLN A 116 13.21 2.93 -28.07
CA GLN A 116 13.39 3.73 -29.27
C GLN A 116 12.40 4.91 -29.32
N HIS A 117 11.13 4.65 -29.00
CA HIS A 117 10.13 5.72 -28.93
C HIS A 117 10.42 6.69 -27.78
N TRP A 118 10.81 6.19 -26.60
CA TRP A 118 11.11 6.99 -25.43
C TRP A 118 12.26 7.97 -25.66
N LYS A 119 13.31 7.58 -26.41
CA LYS A 119 14.43 8.46 -26.78
C LYS A 119 13.96 9.76 -27.43
N PHE A 120 12.98 9.69 -28.33
CA PHE A 120 12.39 10.89 -28.94
C PHE A 120 11.82 11.85 -27.89
N TYR A 121 11.10 11.34 -26.90
CA TYR A 121 10.54 12.15 -25.82
C TYR A 121 11.60 12.65 -24.82
N VAL A 122 12.74 11.96 -24.69
CA VAL A 122 13.85 12.43 -23.84
C VAL A 122 14.65 13.55 -24.53
N GLU A 123 14.83 13.46 -25.84
CA GLU A 123 15.65 14.39 -26.63
C GLU A 123 14.88 15.64 -27.08
N CYS A 124 13.55 15.62 -27.01
CA CYS A 124 12.72 16.78 -27.34
C CYS A 124 12.78 17.84 -26.23
N GLU A 125 13.57 18.90 -26.45
CA GLU A 125 13.70 20.05 -25.53
C GLU A 125 12.43 20.92 -25.40
N ASN A 126 11.42 20.72 -26.27
CA ASN A 126 10.18 21.48 -26.32
C ASN A 126 8.93 20.63 -26.09
N PHE A 127 8.87 19.90 -24.98
CA PHE A 127 7.56 19.57 -24.41
C PHE A 127 7.03 20.83 -23.75
N GLY A 128 6.23 21.61 -24.51
CA GLY A 128 5.66 22.87 -24.05
C GLY A 128 4.65 22.68 -22.91
N PHE A 129 5.16 22.43 -21.71
CA PHE A 129 4.45 22.49 -20.44
C PHE A 129 4.85 23.75 -19.67
#